data_AF-A0A443RVW1-F1
#
_entry.id   AF-A0A443RVW1-F1
#
_cell.length_a   1.000
_cell.length_b   1.000
_cell.length_c   1.000
_cell.angle_alpha   90.00
_cell.angle_beta   90.00
_cell.angle_gamma   90.00
#
_symmetry.space_group_name_H-M   'P 1'
#
loop_
_entity.id
_entity.type
_entity.pdbx_description
1 polymer ?
#
loop_
_entity_poly.entity_id
_entity_poly.type
_entity_poly.pdbx_seq_one_letter_code
_entity_poly.pdbx_strand_id
1 'polypeptide(L)'
;MIGKKQVTLAPQTYGYRAYFDALLNYELSLFQRDSGKSNKLKQYVINQSRDTSTREIQLKEKLHLDLAMQQKVILGGCTLKHRLQLNDPSFYSFKKAAVTSCALQIKECSLSVIHFKVFEHIFEAQQTAIGSSPAIYPITRTEVKGLTIQQHVSSATLQNVVIGKLAKKIYIALVKHKATLRDYELNPFNFEHFHLNYLCSFIIGDTQYQKTPFTPDFDEK
;
A
#
# COMPACT_ATOMS: atom_id res chain seq x y z
N MET A 1 7.20 14.90 5.20
CA MET A 1 8.55 15.51 5.14
C MET A 1 9.06 15.68 6.57
N ILE A 2 10.37 15.57 6.79
CA ILE A 2 11.01 15.99 8.05
C ILE A 2 11.79 17.26 7.74
N GLY A 3 11.37 18.39 8.32
CA GLY A 3 11.89 19.70 7.92
C GLY A 3 11.69 19.94 6.41
N LYS A 4 12.78 20.23 5.69
CA LYS A 4 12.78 20.44 4.22
C LYS A 4 12.97 19.16 3.40
N LYS A 5 13.24 18.00 4.03
CA LYS A 5 13.56 16.76 3.31
C LYS A 5 12.31 15.90 3.12
N GLN A 6 12.04 15.53 1.86
CA GLN A 6 11.05 14.51 1.56
C GLN A 6 11.62 13.13 1.92
N VAL A 7 10.88 12.41 2.77
CA VAL A 7 11.30 11.11 3.33
C VAL A 7 10.55 9.98 2.64
N THR A 8 9.22 10.06 2.60
CA THR A 8 8.36 9.18 1.82
C THR A 8 8.03 9.87 0.48
N LEU A 9 8.20 9.13 -0.61
CA LEU A 9 7.74 9.57 -1.93
C LEU A 9 6.20 9.71 -1.91
N ALA A 10 5.66 10.51 -2.82
CA ALA A 10 4.21 10.63 -3.00
C ALA A 10 3.80 9.91 -4.30
N PRO A 11 3.82 8.56 -4.33
CA PRO A 11 3.46 7.83 -5.54
C PRO A 11 1.94 7.88 -5.76
N GLN A 12 1.53 8.00 -7.02
CA GLN A 12 0.12 7.86 -7.42
C GLN A 12 -0.44 6.46 -7.11
N THR A 13 0.44 5.49 -6.85
CA THR A 13 0.11 4.09 -6.52
C THR A 13 -0.05 3.85 -5.02
N TYR A 14 -0.20 4.90 -4.19
CA TYR A 14 -0.38 4.76 -2.73
C TYR A 14 -1.53 3.81 -2.37
N GLY A 15 -2.65 3.84 -3.11
CA GLY A 15 -3.78 2.94 -2.84
C GLY A 15 -3.39 1.46 -2.90
N TYR A 16 -2.64 1.06 -3.94
CA TYR A 16 -2.11 -0.29 -4.05
C TYR A 16 -1.08 -0.61 -2.97
N ARG A 17 -0.19 0.34 -2.69
CA ARG A 17 0.81 0.17 -1.62
C ARG A 17 0.15 -0.10 -0.28
N ALA A 18 -0.81 0.74 0.11
CA ALA A 18 -1.55 0.59 1.36
C ALA A 18 -2.28 -0.75 1.41
N TYR A 19 -2.91 -1.17 0.30
CA TYR A 19 -3.57 -2.47 0.20
C TYR A 19 -2.59 -3.64 0.42
N PHE A 20 -1.44 -3.63 -0.27
CA PHE A 20 -0.44 -4.69 -0.12
C PHE A 20 0.24 -4.68 1.25
N ASP A 21 0.56 -3.50 1.79
CA ASP A 21 1.12 -3.39 3.14
C ASP A 21 0.10 -3.91 4.18
N ALA A 22 -1.19 -3.58 4.06
CA ALA A 22 -2.26 -4.11 4.90
C ALA A 22 -2.39 -5.64 4.78
N LEU A 23 -2.29 -6.18 3.57
CA LEU A 23 -2.43 -7.61 3.28
C LEU A 23 -1.23 -8.44 3.76
N LEU A 24 -0.01 -7.94 3.55
CA LEU A 24 1.22 -8.73 3.64
C LEU A 24 2.00 -8.48 4.95
N ASN A 25 1.82 -7.32 5.60
CA ASN A 25 2.59 -6.96 6.80
C ASN A 25 1.79 -7.08 8.11
N TYR A 26 0.48 -7.39 8.08
CA TYR A 26 -0.33 -7.47 9.29
C TYR A 26 -0.94 -8.86 9.47
N GLU A 27 -0.87 -9.39 10.70
CA GLU A 27 -1.85 -10.36 11.16
C GLU A 27 -3.24 -9.72 11.00
N LEU A 28 -4.11 -10.40 10.28
CA LEU A 28 -5.45 -9.98 9.88
C LEU A 28 -6.38 -9.78 11.11
N SER A 29 -6.10 -8.82 11.98
CA SER A 29 -6.80 -8.62 13.26
C SER A 29 -7.57 -7.30 13.38
N LEU A 30 -7.56 -6.44 12.35
CA LEU A 30 -8.20 -5.11 12.42
C LEU A 30 -9.32 -4.85 11.40
N PHE A 31 -9.78 -5.87 10.68
CA PHE A 31 -11.08 -5.83 10.03
C PHE A 31 -12.06 -6.63 10.89
N GLN A 32 -12.97 -5.96 11.60
CA GLN A 32 -14.02 -6.65 12.34
C GLN A 32 -14.81 -7.57 11.39
N ARG A 33 -14.64 -8.86 11.65
CA ARG A 33 -15.34 -9.96 10.98
C ARG A 33 -16.77 -9.96 11.54
N ASP A 34 -17.71 -9.29 10.87
CA ASP A 34 -19.10 -9.72 11.07
C ASP A 34 -19.18 -11.17 10.62
N SER A 35 -19.65 -12.00 11.54
CA SER A 35 -19.89 -13.42 11.45
C SER A 35 -20.70 -13.74 10.19
N GLY A 36 -20.01 -14.11 9.11
CA GLY A 36 -20.65 -14.44 7.84
C GLY A 36 -19.64 -14.86 6.78
N LYS A 37 -19.30 -16.15 6.78
CA LYS A 37 -18.66 -16.95 5.72
C LYS A 37 -18.05 -16.16 4.54
N SER A 38 -16.73 -15.95 4.59
CA SER A 38 -15.73 -16.01 3.49
C SER A 38 -14.47 -15.26 3.93
N ASN A 39 -13.27 -15.80 3.67
CA ASN A 39 -11.97 -15.11 3.82
C ASN A 39 -11.79 -13.99 2.78
N LYS A 40 -12.77 -13.09 2.68
CA LYS A 40 -12.61 -11.84 1.95
C LYS A 40 -12.18 -10.83 2.99
N LEU A 41 -10.98 -10.27 2.82
CA LEU A 41 -10.73 -8.93 3.35
C LEU A 41 -11.97 -8.13 2.98
N LYS A 42 -12.73 -7.67 3.97
CA LYS A 42 -13.76 -6.68 3.74
C LYS A 42 -13.01 -5.42 3.33
N GLN A 43 -12.62 -5.34 2.05
CA GLN A 43 -12.46 -4.06 1.41
C GLN A 43 -13.78 -3.37 1.71
N TYR A 44 -13.73 -2.26 2.44
CA TYR A 44 -14.81 -1.28 2.41
C TYR A 44 -14.79 -0.64 1.03
N VAL A 45 -14.94 -1.46 -0.01
CA VAL A 45 -15.68 -1.08 -1.19
C VAL A 45 -16.99 -0.55 -0.62
N ILE A 46 -17.29 0.70 -0.92
CA ILE A 46 -18.64 1.24 -0.76
C ILE A 46 -19.49 0.40 -1.73
N ASN A 47 -19.86 -0.80 -1.28
CA ASN A 47 -20.86 -1.62 -1.93
C ASN A 47 -22.11 -0.79 -1.78
N GLN A 48 -22.47 -0.08 -2.84
CA GLN A 48 -23.75 0.61 -2.92
C GLN A 48 -24.81 -0.49 -2.82
N SER A 49 -25.23 -0.77 -1.59
CA SER A 49 -26.55 -1.29 -1.30
C SER A 49 -27.56 -0.40 -2.02
N ARG A 50 -28.68 -1.00 -2.43
CA ARG A 50 -29.80 -0.41 -3.16
C ARG A 50 -30.46 0.83 -2.51
N ASP A 51 -29.88 1.38 -1.45
CA ASP A 51 -30.40 2.53 -0.71
C ASP A 51 -29.79 3.82 -1.24
N THR A 52 -30.67 4.71 -1.71
CA THR A 52 -30.42 6.07 -2.18
C THR A 52 -29.97 7.04 -1.07
N SER A 53 -29.74 6.57 0.15
CA SER A 53 -29.42 7.41 1.30
C SER A 53 -27.91 7.64 1.45
N THR A 54 -27.54 8.88 1.81
CA THR A 54 -26.16 9.24 2.16
C THR A 54 -25.73 8.49 3.40
N ARG A 55 -24.77 7.58 3.26
CA ARG A 55 -24.19 6.82 4.37
C ARG A 55 -22.91 7.49 4.83
N GLU A 56 -22.84 7.79 6.12
CA GLU A 56 -21.63 8.27 6.77
C GLU A 56 -20.82 7.08 7.24
N ILE A 57 -19.54 7.04 6.87
CA ILE A 57 -18.63 5.95 7.21
C ILE A 57 -17.43 6.57 7.91
N GLN A 58 -17.05 6.00 9.05
CA GLN A 58 -15.80 6.32 9.72
C GLN A 58 -14.74 5.28 9.34
N LEU A 59 -13.60 5.76 8.86
CA LEU A 59 -12.46 4.93 8.50
C LEU A 59 -11.30 5.27 9.43
N LYS A 60 -10.73 4.26 10.07
CA LYS A 60 -9.56 4.39 10.93
C LYS A 60 -8.52 3.37 10.51
N GLU A 61 -7.40 3.86 9.96
CA GLU A 61 -6.29 3.02 9.55
C GLU A 61 -4.95 3.71 9.83
N LYS A 62 -3.87 2.92 9.89
CA LYS A 62 -2.52 3.43 9.93
C LYS A 62 -2.16 4.02 8.56
N LEU A 63 -1.38 5.10 8.56
CA LEU A 63 -0.81 5.64 7.33
C LEU A 63 0.37 4.77 6.88
N HIS A 64 0.29 4.20 5.68
CA HIS A 64 1.31 3.32 5.10
C HIS A 64 2.49 4.12 4.52
N LEU A 65 3.22 4.80 5.40
CA LEU A 65 4.37 5.67 5.07
C LEU A 65 5.68 5.01 5.49
N ASP A 66 6.74 5.17 4.69
CA ASP A 66 8.07 4.57 4.99
C ASP A 66 8.59 4.93 6.40
N LEU A 67 8.34 6.18 6.84
CA LEU A 67 8.75 6.67 8.16
C LEU A 67 7.82 6.23 9.29
N ALA A 68 6.56 5.89 8.99
CA ALA A 68 5.62 5.40 9.98
C ALA A 68 5.78 3.89 10.25
N MET A 69 6.43 3.18 9.33
CA MET A 69 6.64 1.73 9.40
C MET A 69 7.95 1.32 10.11
N GLN A 70 8.79 2.28 10.50
CA GLN A 70 10.00 2.01 11.28
C GLN A 70 9.71 1.97 12.79
N GLN A 71 10.52 1.21 13.55
CA GLN A 71 10.24 0.87 14.94
C GLN A 71 10.73 1.91 15.98
N LYS A 72 11.52 2.89 15.58
CA LYS A 72 12.07 3.95 16.45
C LYS A 72 11.07 5.11 16.60
N VAL A 73 11.00 5.68 17.80
CA VAL A 73 10.23 6.90 18.05
C VAL A 73 10.94 8.09 17.43
N ILE A 74 10.19 8.98 16.76
CA ILE A 74 10.74 10.22 16.21
C ILE A 74 11.03 11.17 17.38
N LEU A 75 12.25 11.72 17.40
CA LEU A 75 12.68 12.70 18.39
C LEU A 75 11.75 13.92 18.44
N GLY A 76 11.55 14.43 19.66
CA GLY A 76 10.80 15.66 19.90
C GLY A 76 11.39 16.87 19.16
N GLY A 77 10.56 17.88 18.90
CA GLY A 77 10.98 19.10 18.19
C GLY A 77 11.04 18.98 16.67
N CYS A 78 10.80 17.80 16.09
CA CYS A 78 10.70 17.64 14.63
C CYS A 78 9.33 18.08 14.10
N THR A 79 9.31 19.01 13.14
CA THR A 79 8.07 19.34 12.41
C THR A 79 7.78 18.28 11.33
N LEU A 80 6.66 17.58 11.47
CA LEU A 80 6.17 16.61 10.50
C LEU A 80 5.09 17.25 9.62
N LYS A 81 5.31 17.24 8.30
CA LYS A 81 4.31 17.67 7.32
C LYS A 81 3.81 16.47 6.52
N HIS A 82 2.52 16.18 6.67
CA HIS A 82 1.79 15.17 5.90
C HIS A 82 0.91 15.86 4.85
N ARG A 83 0.89 15.31 3.64
CA ARG A 83 -0.02 15.73 2.56
C ARG A 83 -0.76 14.49 2.11
N LEU A 84 -2.07 14.48 2.31
CA LEU A 84 -2.96 13.42 1.84
C LEU A 84 -3.71 13.98 0.64
N GLN A 85 -3.68 13.23 -0.47
CA GLN A 85 -4.41 13.55 -1.68
C GLN A 85 -5.35 12.38 -1.94
N LEU A 86 -6.63 12.69 -2.17
CA LEU A 86 -7.57 11.68 -2.62
C LEU A 86 -7.21 11.25 -4.04
N ASN A 87 -7.35 9.95 -4.29
CA ASN A 87 -7.31 9.44 -5.66
C ASN A 87 -8.55 9.93 -6.42
N ASP A 88 -8.54 9.72 -7.74
CA ASP A 88 -9.73 9.96 -8.55
C ASP A 88 -10.91 9.09 -8.06
N PRO A 89 -12.16 9.60 -8.05
CA PRO A 89 -13.33 8.82 -7.64
C PRO A 89 -13.47 7.48 -8.34
N SER A 90 -13.07 7.37 -9.61
CA SER A 90 -13.08 6.10 -10.35
C SER A 90 -12.22 4.99 -9.74
N PHE A 91 -11.24 5.34 -8.89
CA PHE A 91 -10.36 4.36 -8.25
C PHE A 91 -11.00 3.69 -7.01
N TYR A 92 -11.88 4.40 -6.30
CA TYR A 92 -12.48 3.93 -5.04
C TYR A 92 -14.00 3.80 -5.08
N SER A 93 -14.66 4.24 -6.15
CA SER A 93 -16.11 4.09 -6.33
C SER A 93 -16.40 3.09 -7.45
N PHE A 94 -17.22 2.09 -7.12
CA PHE A 94 -17.64 1.06 -8.07
C PHE A 94 -19.14 1.21 -8.32
N LYS A 95 -19.49 1.44 -9.57
CA LYS A 95 -20.89 1.54 -9.98
C LYS A 95 -21.41 0.14 -10.28
N LYS A 96 -22.52 -0.22 -9.64
CA LYS A 96 -23.45 -1.17 -10.25
C LYS A 96 -24.32 -0.35 -11.21
N ALA A 97 -24.64 -0.90 -12.39
CA ALA A 97 -25.15 -0.25 -13.60
C ALA A 97 -26.27 0.83 -13.52
N ALA A 98 -26.80 1.18 -12.34
CA ALA A 98 -27.91 2.11 -12.15
C ALA A 98 -27.56 3.45 -11.44
N VAL A 99 -26.30 3.72 -11.07
CA VAL A 99 -25.95 4.95 -10.31
C VAL A 99 -25.00 5.87 -11.08
N THR A 100 -25.48 7.08 -11.37
CA THR A 100 -24.83 8.05 -12.28
C THR A 100 -23.63 8.77 -11.67
N SER A 101 -23.60 9.00 -10.35
CA SER A 101 -22.47 9.65 -9.66
C SER A 101 -22.35 9.23 -8.20
N CYS A 102 -21.12 9.03 -7.73
CA CYS A 102 -20.79 8.81 -6.32
C CYS A 102 -19.81 9.91 -5.92
N ALA A 103 -20.25 10.86 -5.10
CA ALA A 103 -19.39 11.91 -4.56
C ALA A 103 -19.01 11.54 -3.13
N LEU A 104 -17.70 11.39 -2.88
CA LEU A 104 -17.17 11.23 -1.52
C LEU A 104 -16.91 12.63 -0.95
N GLN A 105 -17.52 12.94 0.18
CA GLN A 105 -17.24 14.16 0.93
C GLN A 105 -16.56 13.79 2.24
N ILE A 106 -15.31 14.26 2.44
CA ILE A 106 -14.64 14.17 3.73
C ILE A 106 -15.26 15.21 4.66
N LYS A 107 -15.98 14.76 5.68
CA LYS A 107 -16.53 15.65 6.71
C LYS A 107 -15.49 16.06 7.74
N GLU A 108 -14.76 15.07 8.24
CA GLU A 108 -13.74 15.24 9.28
C GLU A 108 -12.55 14.34 8.98
N CYS A 109 -11.35 14.84 9.24
CA CYS A 109 -10.11 14.07 9.14
C CYS A 109 -9.21 14.42 10.33
N SER A 110 -8.95 13.45 11.19
CA SER A 110 -8.05 13.59 12.34
C SER A 110 -6.90 12.59 12.26
N LEU A 111 -5.71 13.01 12.72
CA LEU A 111 -4.52 12.16 12.79
C LEU A 111 -4.13 11.99 14.26
N SER A 112 -4.26 10.78 14.77
CA SER A 112 -3.78 10.42 16.11
C SER A 112 -2.33 9.97 16.05
N VAL A 113 -1.46 10.61 16.83
CA VAL A 113 -0.05 10.23 16.98
C VAL A 113 0.19 9.83 18.43
N ILE A 114 0.97 8.78 18.64
CA ILE A 114 1.39 8.36 19.98
C ILE A 114 2.57 9.23 20.39
N HIS A 115 2.41 9.95 21.50
CA HIS A 115 3.47 10.74 22.13
C HIS A 115 3.96 10.03 23.40
N PHE A 116 5.27 9.76 23.47
CA PHE A 116 5.88 9.12 24.63
C PHE A 116 6.47 10.19 25.56
N LYS A 117 6.01 10.20 26.81
CA LYS A 117 6.66 10.98 27.87
C LYS A 117 7.87 10.20 28.37
N VAL A 118 9.05 10.79 28.23
CA VAL A 118 10.33 10.18 28.60
C VAL A 118 10.74 10.67 29.99
N PHE A 119 11.36 9.82 30.80
CA PHE A 119 11.93 10.22 32.09
C PHE A 119 13.14 11.15 31.91
N GLU A 120 13.36 12.04 32.86
CA GLU A 120 14.40 13.09 32.79
C GLU A 120 15.81 12.52 32.52
N HIS A 121 16.23 11.48 33.25
CA HIS A 121 17.54 10.86 33.04
C HIS A 121 17.73 10.26 31.63
N ILE A 122 16.66 9.76 30.99
CA ILE A 122 16.73 9.25 29.60
C ILE A 122 16.81 10.41 28.63
N PHE A 123 16.07 11.49 28.90
CA PHE A 123 16.09 12.70 28.08
C PHE A 123 17.49 13.35 28.08
N GLU A 124 18.12 13.49 29.25
CA GLU A 124 19.49 13.99 29.36
C GLU A 124 20.49 13.11 28.60
N ALA A 125 20.42 11.79 28.79
CA ALA A 125 21.27 10.85 28.07
C ALA A 125 21.09 10.94 26.55
N GLN A 126 19.84 11.10 26.08
CA GLN A 126 19.53 11.32 24.66
C GLN A 126 20.10 12.66 24.16
N GLN A 127 20.01 13.72 24.94
CA GLN A 127 20.55 15.03 24.59
C GLN A 127 22.08 14.99 24.43
N THR A 128 22.79 14.32 25.35
CA THR A 128 24.25 14.11 25.22
C THR A 128 24.58 13.25 24.00
N ALA A 129 23.83 12.17 23.76
CA ALA A 129 24.05 11.29 22.62
C ALA A 129 23.81 11.97 21.27
N ILE A 130 22.79 12.83 21.17
CA ILE A 130 22.47 13.61 19.97
C ILE A 130 23.53 14.70 19.72
N GLY A 131 24.08 15.29 20.79
CA GLY A 131 25.20 16.23 20.68
C GLY A 131 26.47 15.59 20.11
N SER A 132 26.68 14.29 20.37
CA SER A 132 27.83 13.54 19.86
C SER A 132 27.59 12.87 18.51
N SER A 133 26.37 12.38 18.25
CA SER A 133 26.05 11.58 17.07
C SER A 133 24.66 11.92 16.50
N PRO A 134 24.49 11.93 15.16
CA PRO A 134 23.19 12.19 14.57
C PRO A 134 22.21 11.05 14.84
N ALA A 135 20.94 11.39 15.00
CA ALA A 135 19.88 10.38 15.13
C ALA A 135 19.64 9.66 13.79
N ILE A 136 19.88 8.34 13.77
CA ILE A 136 19.73 7.50 12.58
C ILE A 136 18.42 6.71 12.64
N TYR A 137 17.55 6.98 11.66
CA TYR A 137 16.29 6.25 11.45
C TYR A 137 16.44 5.24 10.31
N PRO A 138 16.31 3.93 10.57
CA PRO A 138 16.30 2.94 9.51
C PRO A 138 14.98 3.06 8.74
N ILE A 139 15.06 3.24 7.42
CA ILE A 139 13.88 3.36 6.56
C ILE A 139 13.95 2.28 5.49
N THR A 140 12.89 1.48 5.42
CA THR A 140 12.68 0.54 4.31
C THR A 140 11.75 1.22 3.31
N ARG A 141 12.20 1.34 2.05
CA ARG A 141 11.39 1.92 0.98
C ARG A 141 10.52 0.84 0.36
N THR A 142 9.22 1.10 0.29
CA THR A 142 8.26 0.27 -0.45
C THR A 142 7.79 1.05 -1.68
N GLU A 143 8.01 0.48 -2.86
CA GLU A 143 7.63 1.05 -4.15
C GLU A 143 6.66 0.11 -4.88
N VAL A 144 5.59 0.67 -5.44
CA VAL A 144 4.66 -0.06 -6.30
C VAL A 144 4.77 0.51 -7.70
N LYS A 145 5.15 -0.36 -8.64
CA LYS A 145 5.29 -0.04 -10.07
C LYS A 145 4.24 -0.79 -10.87
N GLY A 146 3.46 -0.06 -11.66
CA GLY A 146 2.55 -0.65 -12.62
C GLY A 146 3.29 -0.97 -13.92
N LEU A 147 3.17 -2.19 -14.40
CA LEU A 147 3.70 -2.65 -15.68
C LEU A 147 2.57 -3.30 -16.47
N THR A 148 2.49 -3.01 -17.76
CA THR A 148 1.43 -3.50 -18.63
C THR A 148 1.97 -4.60 -19.53
N ILE A 149 1.25 -5.71 -19.59
CA ILE A 149 1.50 -6.82 -20.52
C ILE A 149 0.36 -6.82 -21.54
N GLN A 150 0.68 -7.02 -22.82
CA GLN A 150 -0.31 -7.08 -23.88
C GLN A 150 -1.15 -8.36 -23.77
N GLN A 151 -2.40 -8.29 -24.21
CA GLN A 151 -3.28 -9.45 -24.24
C GLN A 151 -2.76 -10.50 -25.24
N HIS A 152 -3.04 -11.78 -24.97
CA HIS A 152 -2.67 -12.91 -25.84
C HIS A 152 -1.16 -13.14 -26.02
N VAL A 153 -0.34 -12.68 -25.08
CA VAL A 153 1.10 -12.99 -25.04
C VAL A 153 1.35 -14.22 -24.17
N SER A 154 2.09 -15.20 -24.69
CA SER A 154 2.47 -16.42 -23.96
C SER A 154 3.68 -16.23 -23.04
N SER A 155 4.58 -15.30 -23.37
CA SER A 155 5.75 -14.96 -22.57
C SER A 155 6.08 -13.47 -22.70
N ALA A 156 6.28 -12.81 -21.57
CA ALA A 156 6.62 -11.39 -21.52
C ALA A 156 7.82 -11.17 -20.58
N THR A 157 8.84 -10.47 -21.07
CA THR A 157 10.00 -10.08 -20.26
C THR A 157 9.90 -8.60 -19.91
N LEU A 158 9.77 -8.32 -18.62
CA LEU A 158 9.73 -6.95 -18.10
C LEU A 158 11.13 -6.53 -17.69
N GLN A 159 11.71 -5.59 -18.42
CA GLN A 159 13.04 -5.06 -18.13
C GLN A 159 12.97 -3.90 -17.13
N ASN A 160 14.04 -3.70 -16.36
CA ASN A 160 14.22 -2.56 -15.46
C ASN A 160 13.10 -2.40 -14.41
N VAL A 161 12.51 -3.50 -13.95
CA VAL A 161 11.46 -3.50 -12.91
C VAL A 161 11.97 -2.85 -11.63
N VAL A 162 13.18 -3.19 -11.19
CA VAL A 162 13.86 -2.56 -10.05
C VAL A 162 15.15 -1.95 -10.57
N ILE A 163 15.32 -0.64 -10.34
CA ILE A 163 16.51 0.12 -10.74
C ILE A 163 17.21 0.60 -9.48
N GLY A 164 18.51 0.36 -9.36
CA GLY A 164 19.31 0.75 -8.21
C GLY A 164 19.39 -0.34 -7.15
N LYS A 165 18.93 -0.04 -5.92
CA LYS A 165 19.05 -0.99 -4.80
C LYS A 165 18.13 -2.19 -5.01
N LEU A 166 18.69 -3.39 -4.86
CA LEU A 166 17.94 -4.65 -4.92
C LEU A 166 16.88 -4.69 -3.82
N ALA A 167 15.64 -5.04 -4.20
CA ALA A 167 14.55 -5.18 -3.26
C ALA A 167 14.75 -6.43 -2.40
N LYS A 168 14.43 -6.34 -1.09
CA LYS A 168 14.50 -7.49 -0.18
C LYS A 168 13.41 -8.53 -0.48
N LYS A 169 12.24 -8.06 -0.92
CA LYS A 169 11.06 -8.85 -1.26
C LYS A 169 10.38 -8.20 -2.45
N ILE A 170 9.86 -9.01 -3.37
CA ILE A 170 9.09 -8.58 -4.52
C ILE A 170 7.76 -9.32 -4.48
N TYR A 171 6.67 -8.57 -4.56
CA TYR A 171 5.33 -9.10 -4.69
C TYR A 171 4.80 -8.72 -6.05
N ILE A 172 4.16 -9.68 -6.73
CA ILE A 172 3.62 -9.50 -8.06
C ILE A 172 2.14 -9.79 -7.97
N ALA A 173 1.33 -8.84 -8.43
CA ALA A 173 -0.11 -8.95 -8.48
C ALA A 173 -0.56 -8.52 -9.86
N LEU A 174 -1.47 -9.31 -10.44
CA LEU A 174 -1.97 -9.07 -11.79
C LEU A 174 -3.42 -8.59 -11.70
N VAL A 175 -3.74 -7.59 -12.50
CA VAL A 175 -5.08 -7.00 -12.57
C VAL A 175 -5.37 -6.61 -14.02
N LYS A 176 -6.65 -6.64 -14.41
CA LYS A 176 -7.06 -6.17 -15.74
C LYS A 176 -6.66 -4.71 -15.91
N HIS A 177 -5.96 -4.39 -16.99
CA HIS A 177 -5.53 -3.02 -17.28
C HIS A 177 -6.70 -2.02 -17.27
N LYS A 178 -7.88 -2.42 -17.76
CA LYS A 178 -9.12 -1.61 -17.67
C LYS A 178 -9.49 -1.23 -16.23
N ALA A 179 -9.34 -2.14 -15.26
CA ALA A 179 -9.61 -1.84 -13.86
C ALA A 179 -8.64 -0.81 -13.27
N THR A 180 -7.40 -0.76 -13.78
CA THR A 180 -6.44 0.29 -13.41
C THR A 180 -6.75 1.64 -14.08
N LEU A 181 -7.45 1.60 -15.22
CA LEU A 181 -7.82 2.75 -16.04
C LEU A 181 -9.27 3.19 -15.79
N ARG A 182 -9.50 3.80 -14.62
CA ARG A 182 -10.67 4.66 -14.34
C ARG A 182 -12.03 4.08 -14.78
N ASP A 183 -12.19 2.78 -14.70
CA ASP A 183 -13.43 2.11 -15.03
C ASP A 183 -14.25 1.90 -13.76
N TYR A 184 -15.47 2.44 -13.73
CA TYR A 184 -16.35 2.33 -12.58
C TYR A 184 -16.94 0.91 -12.43
N GLU A 185 -16.86 0.07 -13.46
CA GLU A 185 -17.43 -1.28 -13.44
C GLU A 185 -16.48 -2.31 -12.83
N LEU A 186 -15.17 -2.03 -12.85
CA LEU A 186 -14.13 -2.99 -12.46
C LEU A 186 -13.40 -2.55 -11.20
N ASN A 187 -13.15 -3.51 -10.30
CA ASN A 187 -12.40 -3.25 -9.08
C ASN A 187 -10.88 -3.37 -9.32
N PRO A 188 -10.08 -2.29 -9.15
CA PRO A 188 -8.61 -2.32 -9.26
C PRO A 188 -7.95 -3.23 -8.22
N PHE A 189 -8.61 -3.51 -7.10
CA PHE A 189 -8.10 -4.40 -6.07
C PHE A 189 -8.57 -5.85 -6.21
N ASN A 190 -9.21 -6.20 -7.32
CA ASN A 190 -9.53 -7.58 -7.65
C ASN A 190 -8.40 -8.18 -8.49
N PHE A 191 -7.45 -8.82 -7.81
CA PHE A 191 -6.31 -9.47 -8.46
C PHE A 191 -6.72 -10.84 -9.00
N GLU A 192 -6.38 -11.09 -10.26
CA GLU A 192 -6.66 -12.33 -10.98
C GLU A 192 -5.33 -13.02 -11.30
N HIS A 193 -5.30 -14.34 -11.34
CA HIS A 193 -4.06 -15.08 -11.62
C HIS A 193 -3.74 -15.17 -13.13
N PHE A 194 -4.74 -14.97 -14.00
CA PHE A 194 -4.64 -15.05 -15.47
C PHE A 194 -3.97 -16.34 -15.99
N HIS A 195 -4.08 -17.44 -15.25
CA HIS A 195 -3.41 -18.72 -15.57
C HIS A 195 -1.90 -18.57 -15.83
N LEU A 196 -1.22 -17.77 -15.01
CA LEU A 196 0.22 -17.59 -15.12
C LEU A 196 0.95 -18.93 -14.88
N ASN A 197 1.68 -19.42 -15.88
CA ASN A 197 2.34 -20.72 -15.78
C ASN A 197 3.68 -20.67 -15.02
N TYR A 198 4.52 -19.68 -15.33
CA TYR A 198 5.89 -19.59 -14.80
C TYR A 198 6.28 -18.14 -14.54
N LEU A 199 7.06 -17.93 -13.47
CA LEU A 199 7.63 -16.64 -13.13
C LEU A 199 9.13 -16.76 -12.84
N CYS A 200 9.93 -15.98 -13.54
CA CYS A 200 11.37 -15.89 -13.30
C CYS A 200 11.78 -14.45 -13.05
N SER A 201 12.77 -14.24 -12.17
CA SER A 201 13.41 -12.95 -11.96
C SER A 201 14.91 -13.07 -12.21
N PHE A 202 15.48 -12.03 -12.82
CA PHE A 202 16.88 -11.95 -13.20
C PHE A 202 17.54 -10.72 -12.57
N ILE A 203 18.75 -10.88 -12.07
CA ILE A 203 19.63 -9.77 -11.68
C ILE A 203 20.64 -9.56 -12.82
N ILE A 204 20.89 -8.29 -13.15
CA ILE A 204 21.94 -7.75 -14.04
C ILE A 204 22.88 -8.82 -14.62
N GLY A 205 22.78 -9.08 -15.93
CA GLY A 205 23.65 -10.02 -16.65
C GLY A 205 23.20 -11.48 -16.59
N ASP A 206 21.92 -11.73 -16.88
CA ASP A 206 21.29 -13.07 -17.03
C ASP A 206 21.40 -14.01 -15.83
N THR A 207 21.80 -13.52 -14.67
CA THR A 207 21.86 -14.35 -13.46
C THR A 207 20.46 -14.44 -12.85
N GLN A 208 19.85 -15.62 -12.93
CA GLN A 208 18.53 -15.87 -12.35
C GLN A 208 18.59 -15.77 -10.81
N TYR A 209 17.71 -14.97 -10.21
CA TYR A 209 17.65 -14.79 -8.74
C TYR A 209 17.22 -16.06 -8.01
N GLN A 210 16.40 -16.89 -8.67
CA GLN A 210 16.02 -18.22 -8.22
C GLN A 210 16.46 -19.24 -9.28
N LYS A 211 17.11 -20.33 -8.89
CA LYS A 211 17.56 -21.35 -9.87
C LYS A 211 16.40 -22.04 -10.59
N THR A 212 15.25 -22.13 -9.93
CA THR A 212 14.03 -22.72 -10.48
C THR A 212 13.00 -21.61 -10.73
N PRO A 213 12.36 -21.57 -11.91
CA PRO A 213 11.15 -20.77 -12.13
C PRO A 213 10.11 -21.05 -11.05
N PHE A 214 9.42 -20.01 -10.60
CA PHE A 214 8.27 -20.17 -9.73
C PHE A 214 7.06 -20.62 -10.56
N THR A 215 6.53 -21.78 -10.22
CA THR A 215 5.33 -22.37 -10.84
C THR A 215 4.18 -22.27 -9.84
N PRO A 216 3.25 -21.31 -9.97
CA PRO A 216 2.12 -21.21 -9.07
C PRO A 216 1.14 -22.37 -9.30
N ASP A 217 0.70 -22.99 -8.22
CA ASP A 217 -0.46 -23.88 -8.22
C ASP A 217 -1.69 -23.06 -7.85
N PHE A 218 -2.72 -23.07 -8.72
CA PHE A 218 -3.97 -22.35 -8.50
C PHE A 218 -5.14 -23.29 -8.16
N ASP A 219 -4.92 -24.60 -8.17
CA ASP A 219 -5.94 -25.62 -7.92
C ASP A 219 -6.06 -25.95 -6.42
N GLU A 220 -5.01 -25.70 -5.63
CA GLU A 220 -5.06 -25.75 -4.17
C GLU A 220 -5.60 -24.42 -3.59
N LYS A 221 -6.79 -24.45 -2.97
CA LYS A 221 -7.45 -23.31 -2.31
C LYS A 221 -7.28 -23.29 -0.81
#